data_AF-A0AA35NXI0-F1
#
_entry.id   AF-A0AA35NXI0-F1
#
_cell.length_a   1.000
_cell.length_b   1.000
_cell.length_c   1.000
_cell.angle_alpha   90.00
_cell.angle_beta   90.00
_cell.angle_gamma   90.00
#
_symmetry.space_group_name_H-M   'P 1'
#
loop_
_entity.id
_entity.type
_entity.pdbx_description
1 polymer ?
#
loop_
_entity_poly.entity_id
_entity_poly.type
_entity_poly.pdbx_seq_one_letter_code
_entity_poly.pdbx_strand_id
1 'polypeptide(L)'
;MARSWTRRPAPRGPLKSLRTLLAASEGSSEAASPSGQPRAPSGSALHGCAALALAGEAVARRPEGLGLRQEGETERHSWQFWSHQTFRQGAVMPKKRGRKRAALTDEERLIMMQQKRLAEEEMMKKKEDMLAQFLKEKLAKEERNSELNLHKITLQWRTVLREVKARELRKDIEILSQTFERVVDCKDNVIKSLAKDLMEAEAQYAHALRSHLHNIDQLLELQRCRIGYLEEDYQTELQALQKEFDTERKIIIGHHNLESRYLQDVLLAMEQNFTDSEYEARLDFQSTRDDVKNKNLEEKHYLRMQLEGKVEELWKRFQQALRTYTEATEDRKFAFEGLKRRDEKSTKEIEMQMRKLQKMQDLIGILKNKIALHARESEEQNRRVRDEKEVVLKQLQKLKSEMNRARAKARSNLAKLSRESSGALKVLERVMQKAELILRLAEMCRRLESEEEKVLPFYASSLTWEEQKTVDKVVLEKPEEPLAQMMQDYVGLERFWQRYNKVRLEQLSLERTKQALLQDNLRLRQLLKQYLDGISVNDEVLSQINPLMIVNQQNVAPPSSQPAKQPIYNVVEAALEVKRIL
;
A
#
# COMPACT_ATOMS: atom_id res chain seq x y z
N MET A 1 -43.03 -87.57 27.35
CA MET A 1 -42.35 -87.28 28.64
C MET A 1 -41.62 -85.95 28.51
N ALA A 2 -41.72 -85.09 29.54
CA ALA A 2 -41.08 -83.76 29.76
C ALA A 2 -41.36 -82.67 28.70
N ARG A 3 -42.13 -81.58 28.87
CA ARG A 3 -42.46 -80.59 29.94
C ARG A 3 -41.33 -79.61 30.36
N SER A 4 -41.47 -78.34 29.95
CA SER A 4 -41.24 -77.07 30.71
C SER A 4 -41.45 -75.88 29.75
N TRP A 5 -42.47 -75.00 29.77
CA TRP A 5 -43.01 -74.06 30.77
C TRP A 5 -42.00 -73.10 31.40
N THR A 6 -42.14 -71.79 31.07
CA THR A 6 -42.07 -70.53 31.89
C THR A 6 -41.44 -69.39 31.08
N ARG A 7 -41.73 -68.09 31.20
CA ARG A 7 -42.79 -67.21 31.72
C ARG A 7 -42.43 -65.80 31.19
N ARG A 8 -43.40 -64.93 30.93
CA ARG A 8 -43.18 -63.46 30.76
C ARG A 8 -42.63 -62.83 32.05
N PRO A 9 -42.07 -61.62 31.98
CA PRO A 9 -42.88 -60.45 32.38
C PRO A 9 -42.67 -59.18 31.51
N ALA A 10 -43.76 -58.43 31.32
CA ALA A 10 -43.79 -56.96 31.28
C ALA A 10 -44.25 -56.48 32.70
N PRO A 11 -44.36 -55.19 33.09
CA PRO A 11 -44.27 -53.93 32.33
C PRO A 11 -43.56 -52.75 33.08
N ARG A 12 -43.49 -51.55 32.46
CA ARG A 12 -43.88 -50.22 33.03
C ARG A 12 -43.48 -49.07 32.08
N GLY A 13 -44.46 -48.25 31.69
CA GLY A 13 -44.29 -46.93 31.03
C GLY A 13 -43.79 -45.85 32.02
N PRO A 14 -43.85 -44.53 31.73
CA PRO A 14 -44.92 -43.78 31.02
C PRO A 14 -44.42 -42.88 29.85
N LEU A 15 -45.19 -42.55 28.81
CA LEU A 15 -46.34 -41.62 28.69
C LEU A 15 -46.09 -40.16 29.14
N LYS A 16 -45.92 -39.26 28.15
CA LYS A 16 -46.46 -37.86 28.09
C LYS A 16 -46.63 -37.48 26.60
N SER A 17 -47.83 -37.58 26.02
CA SER A 17 -48.77 -36.48 25.66
C SER A 17 -48.11 -35.28 24.96
N LEU A 18 -48.29 -35.04 23.65
CA LEU A 18 -49.40 -34.26 23.02
C LEU A 18 -49.78 -33.03 23.87
N ARG A 19 -49.73 -31.77 23.40
CA ARG A 19 -50.55 -31.20 22.30
C ARG A 19 -50.21 -29.69 22.09
N THR A 20 -50.27 -29.22 20.83
CA THR A 20 -50.83 -27.93 20.33
C THR A 20 -50.49 -26.57 20.97
N LEU A 21 -50.07 -25.58 20.15
CA LEU A 21 -50.95 -24.53 19.58
C LEU A 21 -50.15 -23.49 18.75
N LEU A 22 -50.70 -23.12 17.58
CA LEU A 22 -50.49 -21.84 16.91
C LEU A 22 -51.10 -20.71 17.77
N ALA A 23 -50.45 -19.54 17.83
CA ALA A 23 -51.09 -18.23 17.65
C ALA A 23 -50.04 -17.10 17.66
N ALA A 24 -50.29 -16.09 16.83
CA ALA A 24 -49.55 -14.86 16.67
C ALA A 24 -49.75 -13.87 17.83
N SER A 25 -48.80 -12.95 18.02
CA SER A 25 -49.10 -11.56 18.39
C SER A 25 -47.88 -10.66 18.21
N GLU A 26 -48.15 -9.50 17.63
CA GLU A 26 -47.36 -8.27 17.59
C GLU A 26 -46.94 -7.81 19.00
N GLY A 27 -45.90 -6.98 19.08
CA GLY A 27 -45.56 -6.27 20.33
C GLY A 27 -44.23 -5.53 20.30
N SER A 28 -44.31 -4.22 20.16
CA SER A 28 -43.27 -3.18 20.29
C SER A 28 -42.42 -3.25 21.57
N SER A 29 -41.18 -2.77 21.45
CA SER A 29 -40.38 -2.11 22.52
C SER A 29 -39.30 -1.30 21.79
N GLU A 30 -39.35 0.03 21.71
CA GLU A 30 -39.20 1.04 22.77
C GLU A 30 -37.80 1.01 23.40
N ALA A 31 -36.94 1.99 23.05
CA ALA A 31 -36.25 2.86 24.02
C ALA A 31 -35.10 3.70 23.41
N ALA A 32 -35.17 4.99 23.74
CA ALA A 32 -34.06 5.86 24.18
C ALA A 32 -33.12 6.52 23.16
N SER A 33 -33.45 7.78 22.83
CA SER A 33 -32.49 8.90 22.77
C SER A 33 -31.79 9.09 24.14
N PRO A 34 -30.61 9.74 24.24
CA PRO A 34 -30.60 11.21 24.24
C PRO A 34 -29.38 11.89 23.57
N SER A 35 -29.63 13.17 23.29
CA SER A 35 -28.72 14.28 22.99
C SER A 35 -27.43 14.35 23.81
N GLY A 36 -26.36 14.84 23.18
CA GLY A 36 -25.19 15.37 23.88
C GLY A 36 -24.18 16.04 22.95
N GLN A 37 -24.23 17.37 22.82
CA GLN A 37 -23.01 18.17 22.61
C GLN A 37 -22.15 18.07 23.89
N PRO A 38 -20.82 18.22 23.80
CA PRO A 38 -20.27 19.47 24.34
C PRO A 38 -19.01 20.02 23.63
N ARG A 39 -18.76 21.28 24.02
CA ARG A 39 -17.66 22.23 23.81
C ARG A 39 -16.22 21.70 23.65
N ALA A 40 -15.45 22.55 22.97
CA ALA A 40 -13.98 22.65 22.86
C ALA A 40 -13.21 22.58 24.20
N PRO A 41 -11.86 22.41 24.17
CA PRO A 41 -11.02 23.62 24.26
C PRO A 41 -9.67 23.61 23.49
N SER A 42 -9.20 24.83 23.18
CA SER A 42 -7.82 25.38 23.13
C SER A 42 -6.60 24.53 22.70
N GLY A 43 -5.85 25.08 21.73
CA GLY A 43 -4.47 25.56 22.00
C GLY A 43 -3.31 25.05 21.12
N SER A 44 -2.74 25.97 20.33
CA SER A 44 -1.31 26.07 19.87
C SER A 44 -0.78 24.97 18.93
N ALA A 45 0.07 25.20 17.92
CA ALA A 45 0.76 26.37 17.38
C ALA A 45 1.25 25.97 15.97
N LEU A 46 1.18 26.85 14.96
CA LEU A 46 2.10 26.84 13.83
C LEU A 46 2.33 28.28 13.35
N HIS A 47 3.55 28.76 13.58
CA HIS A 47 4.18 29.88 12.88
C HIS A 47 4.73 29.39 11.54
N GLY A 48 4.72 30.24 10.52
CA GLY A 48 5.69 30.13 9.41
C GLY A 48 5.19 30.55 8.03
N CYS A 49 5.64 31.74 7.60
CA CYS A 49 5.99 32.13 6.22
C CYS A 49 4.85 32.22 5.18
N ALA A 50 4.41 33.43 4.84
CA ALA A 50 5.00 34.32 3.82
C ALA A 50 4.37 34.09 2.43
N ALA A 51 3.33 34.88 2.13
CA ALA A 51 2.81 35.05 0.79
C ALA A 51 3.50 36.27 0.15
N LEU A 52 4.34 36.01 -0.85
CA LEU A 52 4.81 37.00 -1.83
C LEU A 52 3.88 36.90 -3.04
N ALA A 53 3.10 37.95 -3.28
CA ALA A 53 2.39 38.13 -4.53
C ALA A 53 3.04 39.26 -5.32
N LEU A 54 3.32 38.91 -6.58
CA LEU A 54 4.01 39.64 -7.63
C LEU A 54 3.29 40.94 -8.03
N ALA A 55 4.07 42.01 -8.15
CA ALA A 55 3.77 43.14 -9.03
C ALA A 55 4.91 43.24 -10.04
N GLY A 56 4.59 43.07 -11.32
CA GLY A 56 5.52 43.20 -12.44
C GLY A 56 5.71 44.65 -12.89
N GLU A 57 6.94 44.94 -13.31
CA GLU A 57 7.39 45.73 -14.48
C GLU A 57 6.82 47.16 -14.71
N ALA A 58 7.57 48.18 -15.12
CA ALA A 58 8.96 48.31 -15.55
C ALA A 58 9.33 49.80 -15.69
N VAL A 59 10.61 50.04 -15.97
CA VAL A 59 11.23 51.16 -16.70
C VAL A 59 11.94 52.23 -15.85
N ALA A 60 13.26 52.23 -16.06
CA ALA A 60 14.26 53.14 -15.56
C ALA A 60 14.09 54.60 -16.01
N ARG A 61 14.44 55.55 -15.13
CA ARG A 61 15.11 56.82 -15.47
C ARG A 61 15.80 57.43 -14.23
N ARG A 62 16.99 57.99 -14.48
CA ARG A 62 17.98 58.60 -13.55
C ARG A 62 17.40 59.63 -12.56
N PRO A 63 18.09 59.92 -11.43
CA PRO A 63 17.78 61.08 -10.60
C PRO A 63 18.66 62.29 -10.99
N GLU A 64 18.02 63.41 -11.30
CA GLU A 64 18.61 64.76 -11.20
C GLU A 64 18.01 65.46 -9.98
N GLY A 65 18.89 66.08 -9.19
CA GLY A 65 18.56 66.71 -7.92
C GLY A 65 17.98 68.12 -8.08
N LEU A 66 16.85 68.30 -7.39
CA LEU A 66 16.50 69.39 -6.47
C LEU A 66 16.48 70.83 -7.00
N GLY A 67 15.24 71.28 -7.21
CA GLY A 67 14.85 72.67 -7.35
C GLY A 67 14.78 73.45 -6.04
N LEU A 68 14.79 74.75 -6.24
CA LEU A 68 14.85 75.85 -5.29
C LEU A 68 13.57 76.07 -4.45
N ARG A 69 13.80 76.77 -3.32
CA ARG A 69 13.11 78.00 -2.86
C ARG A 69 12.20 77.88 -1.63
N GLN A 70 12.54 78.69 -0.61
CA GLN A 70 11.70 79.56 0.25
C GLN A 70 12.69 80.53 0.92
N GLU A 71 12.54 81.87 0.84
CA GLU A 71 11.72 82.76 1.70
C GLU A 71 12.01 82.55 3.19
N GLY A 72 12.28 83.52 4.07
CA GLY A 72 12.23 84.98 4.13
C GLY A 72 12.42 85.37 5.62
N GLU A 73 12.53 86.67 5.93
CA GLU A 73 12.37 87.28 7.29
C GLU A 73 13.48 87.05 8.35
N THR A 74 13.84 87.94 9.28
CA THR A 74 13.87 89.41 9.46
C THR A 74 14.64 89.66 10.78
N GLU A 75 15.25 90.83 10.91
CA GLU A 75 15.40 91.63 12.16
C GLU A 75 16.44 91.28 13.28
N ARG A 76 17.29 92.32 13.52
CA ARG A 76 17.45 93.12 14.77
C ARG A 76 18.68 92.97 15.69
N HIS A 77 19.25 94.15 15.97
CA HIS A 77 20.05 94.65 17.13
C HIS A 77 21.48 94.12 17.34
N SER A 78 22.55 94.95 17.24
CA SER A 78 22.99 96.11 18.05
C SER A 78 23.62 95.76 19.41
N TRP A 79 24.95 95.91 19.51
CA TRP A 79 25.78 96.41 20.66
C TRP A 79 27.17 96.75 20.05
N GLN A 80 27.60 98.00 19.80
CA GLN A 80 28.09 99.08 20.69
C GLN A 80 29.29 98.76 21.61
N PHE A 81 30.37 99.53 21.40
CA PHE A 81 31.27 100.22 22.37
C PHE A 81 32.06 99.36 23.39
N TRP A 82 33.26 99.68 23.90
CA TRP A 82 34.29 100.74 23.84
C TRP A 82 35.53 100.11 24.53
N SER A 83 36.79 100.52 24.37
CA SER A 83 37.41 101.80 24.80
C SER A 83 38.81 101.87 24.14
N HIS A 84 39.23 102.97 23.49
CA HIS A 84 39.74 104.24 24.05
C HIS A 84 40.79 104.02 25.15
N GLN A 85 41.98 104.61 25.10
CA GLN A 85 42.17 106.07 25.16
C GLN A 85 43.65 106.47 24.89
N THR A 86 43.85 107.48 24.02
CA THR A 86 44.65 108.72 24.21
C THR A 86 46.17 108.64 24.52
N PHE A 87 47.04 109.64 24.30
CA PHE A 87 46.90 111.07 24.02
C PHE A 87 48.24 111.65 23.50
N ARG A 88 48.12 112.69 22.66
CA ARG A 88 48.84 113.98 22.65
C ARG A 88 50.37 114.13 22.50
N GLN A 89 50.63 115.07 21.59
CA GLN A 89 51.57 116.22 21.64
C GLN A 89 53.06 115.89 21.53
N GLY A 90 53.89 116.70 20.89
CA GLY A 90 53.70 118.03 20.35
C GLY A 90 55.00 118.46 19.65
N ALA A 91 54.89 119.55 18.90
CA ALA A 91 55.97 120.21 18.18
C ALA A 91 57.17 120.58 19.08
N VAL A 92 58.32 120.88 18.45
CA VAL A 92 59.04 122.18 18.54
C VAL A 92 60.48 122.01 18.01
N MET A 93 60.77 122.70 16.92
CA MET A 93 62.11 123.21 16.57
C MET A 93 62.48 124.34 17.54
N PRO A 94 63.75 124.53 17.93
CA PRO A 94 64.28 125.90 17.77
C PRO A 94 65.78 126.04 17.42
N LYS A 95 66.02 126.95 16.48
CA LYS A 95 66.93 128.12 16.47
C LYS A 95 68.43 128.02 16.85
N LYS A 96 69.28 128.25 15.83
CA LYS A 96 70.06 129.50 15.50
C LYS A 96 70.97 130.18 16.57
N ARG A 97 72.21 130.51 16.09
CA ARG A 97 73.19 131.57 16.48
C ARG A 97 74.21 131.19 17.58
N GLY A 98 75.51 131.50 17.54
CA GLY A 98 76.43 132.17 16.60
C GLY A 98 77.79 132.51 17.28
N ARG A 99 78.77 133.00 16.49
CA ARG A 99 79.78 134.07 16.82
C ARG A 99 81.25 133.71 17.26
N LYS A 100 82.19 134.01 16.33
CA LYS A 100 83.47 134.81 16.39
C LYS A 100 84.78 134.38 17.11
N ARG A 101 85.89 134.69 16.38
CA ARG A 101 87.30 135.06 16.75
C ARG A 101 88.20 133.91 17.27
N ALA A 102 89.53 133.92 17.23
CA ALA A 102 90.65 134.54 16.49
C ALA A 102 91.95 134.02 17.17
N ALA A 103 93.07 133.85 16.43
CA ALA A 103 94.50 133.70 16.83
C ALA A 103 94.89 132.68 17.95
N LEU A 104 95.56 131.55 17.65
CA LEU A 104 97.00 131.28 17.38
C LEU A 104 97.86 131.05 18.65
N THR A 105 98.30 129.79 18.87
CA THR A 105 99.67 129.35 19.28
C THR A 105 99.80 127.81 19.13
N ASP A 106 101.00 127.30 18.83
CA ASP A 106 101.25 126.01 18.13
C ASP A 106 101.12 124.69 18.92
N GLU A 107 100.51 124.67 20.11
CA GLU A 107 100.43 123.43 20.94
C GLU A 107 99.04 122.74 20.97
N GLU A 108 98.01 123.34 20.36
CA GLU A 108 96.62 122.79 20.35
C GLU A 108 96.29 121.92 19.11
N ARG A 109 97.23 121.77 18.15
CA ARG A 109 97.01 120.98 16.91
C ARG A 109 96.98 119.46 17.11
N LEU A 110 97.62 118.92 18.17
CA LEU A 110 97.67 117.47 18.40
C LEU A 110 96.39 116.89 19.04
N ILE A 111 95.74 117.62 19.95
CA ILE A 111 94.55 117.13 20.67
C ILE A 111 93.30 117.17 19.77
N MET A 112 93.19 118.15 18.86
CA MET A 112 92.10 118.24 17.89
C MET A 112 92.11 117.08 16.88
N MET A 113 93.29 116.56 16.52
CA MET A 113 93.43 115.38 15.65
C MET A 113 92.90 114.09 16.32
N GLN A 114 93.07 113.95 17.64
CA GLN A 114 92.54 112.80 18.38
C GLN A 114 91.02 112.84 18.56
N GLN A 115 90.44 114.00 18.90
CA GLN A 115 88.98 114.13 19.03
C GLN A 115 88.25 113.96 17.69
N LYS A 116 88.84 114.41 16.58
CA LYS A 116 88.30 114.15 15.22
C LYS A 116 88.30 112.66 14.89
N ARG A 117 89.38 111.94 15.23
CA ARG A 117 89.47 110.49 14.98
C ARG A 117 88.43 109.69 15.77
N LEU A 118 88.22 110.02 17.05
CA LEU A 118 87.19 109.37 17.88
C LEU A 118 85.75 109.70 17.43
N ALA A 119 85.48 110.94 17.02
CA ALA A 119 84.18 111.32 16.49
C ALA A 119 83.90 110.65 15.13
N GLU A 120 84.91 110.49 14.28
CA GLU A 120 84.82 109.75 13.03
C GLU A 120 84.57 108.25 13.29
N GLU A 121 85.26 107.63 14.24
CA GLU A 121 85.03 106.24 14.65
C GLU A 121 83.63 106.04 15.26
N GLU A 122 83.13 106.96 16.08
CA GLU A 122 81.74 106.91 16.59
C GLU A 122 80.70 107.10 15.49
N MET A 123 80.95 107.97 14.51
CA MET A 123 80.09 108.15 13.35
C MET A 123 80.12 106.94 12.43
N MET A 124 81.25 106.24 12.34
CA MET A 124 81.37 104.96 11.63
C MET A 124 80.63 103.86 12.37
N LYS A 125 80.76 103.74 13.71
CA LYS A 125 79.97 102.79 14.51
C LYS A 125 78.48 103.05 14.45
N LYS A 126 78.03 104.32 14.50
CA LYS A 126 76.60 104.65 14.33
C LYS A 126 76.11 104.26 12.94
N LYS A 127 76.93 104.42 11.90
CA LYS A 127 76.58 103.94 10.55
C LYS A 127 76.53 102.43 10.49
N GLU A 128 77.47 101.73 11.13
CA GLU A 128 77.50 100.27 11.23
C GLU A 128 76.29 99.73 12.01
N ASP A 129 75.93 100.33 13.14
CA ASP A 129 74.78 99.97 13.97
C ASP A 129 73.45 100.20 13.23
N MET A 130 73.34 101.32 12.50
CA MET A 130 72.17 101.58 11.65
C MET A 130 72.06 100.55 10.51
N LEU A 131 73.19 100.12 9.94
CA LEU A 131 73.23 99.09 8.91
C LEU A 131 72.90 97.71 9.48
N ALA A 132 73.40 97.39 10.68
CA ALA A 132 73.10 96.15 11.40
C ALA A 132 71.63 96.08 11.83
N GLN A 133 71.06 97.17 12.33
CA GLN A 133 69.62 97.26 12.64
C GLN A 133 68.76 97.12 11.39
N PHE A 134 69.15 97.76 10.28
CA PHE A 134 68.47 97.60 9.00
C PHE A 134 68.51 96.15 8.50
N LEU A 135 69.67 95.47 8.60
CA LEU A 135 69.81 94.06 8.25
C LEU A 135 68.99 93.15 9.18
N LYS A 136 68.95 93.44 10.49
CA LYS A 136 68.15 92.68 11.46
C LYS A 136 66.66 92.84 11.23
N GLU A 137 66.20 94.05 10.91
CA GLU A 137 64.81 94.29 10.51
C GLU A 137 64.46 93.63 9.17
N LYS A 138 65.39 93.62 8.22
CA LYS A 138 65.21 92.91 6.94
C LYS A 138 65.11 91.41 7.16
N LEU A 139 65.97 90.85 8.02
CA LEU A 139 65.93 89.44 8.39
C LEU A 139 64.63 89.08 9.13
N ALA A 140 64.18 89.88 10.11
CA ALA A 140 62.91 89.66 10.80
C ALA A 140 61.68 89.82 9.87
N LYS A 141 61.75 90.74 8.89
CA LYS A 141 60.73 90.87 7.84
C LYS A 141 60.74 89.63 6.93
N GLU A 142 61.91 89.12 6.57
CA GLU A 142 62.04 87.92 5.75
C GLU A 142 61.58 86.66 6.50
N GLU A 143 61.88 86.52 7.80
CA GLU A 143 61.40 85.44 8.66
C GLU A 143 59.87 85.45 8.75
N ARG A 144 59.25 86.60 9.06
CA ARG A 144 57.78 86.72 9.07
C ARG A 144 57.17 86.45 7.70
N ASN A 145 57.80 86.92 6.63
CA ASN A 145 57.36 86.60 5.27
C ASN A 145 57.49 85.10 4.98
N SER A 146 58.54 84.44 5.46
CA SER A 146 58.76 83.01 5.29
C SER A 146 57.72 82.18 6.04
N GLU A 147 57.35 82.56 7.27
CA GLU A 147 56.30 81.92 8.05
C GLU A 147 54.93 82.09 7.38
N LEU A 148 54.61 83.31 6.94
CA LEU A 148 53.36 83.58 6.21
C LEU A 148 53.32 82.84 4.88
N ASN A 149 54.45 82.76 4.17
CA ASN A 149 54.56 81.99 2.93
C ASN A 149 54.42 80.49 3.20
N LEU A 150 55.00 79.97 4.29
CA LEU A 150 54.83 78.57 4.69
C LEU A 150 53.37 78.25 5.01
N HIS A 151 52.66 79.12 5.73
CA HIS A 151 51.23 78.93 6.00
C HIS A 151 50.39 78.99 4.71
N LYS A 152 50.69 79.92 3.81
CA LYS A 152 50.04 80.02 2.48
C LYS A 152 50.28 78.75 1.66
N ILE A 153 51.53 78.29 1.59
CA ILE A 153 51.92 77.05 0.91
C ILE A 153 51.23 75.85 1.56
N THR A 154 51.19 75.75 2.88
CA THR A 154 50.51 74.67 3.61
C THR A 154 49.00 74.67 3.36
N LEU A 155 48.37 75.85 3.33
CA LEU A 155 46.95 75.99 3.01
C LEU A 155 46.68 75.55 1.57
N GLN A 156 47.50 75.98 0.61
CA GLN A 156 47.42 75.57 -0.78
C GLN A 156 47.60 74.05 -0.92
N TRP A 157 48.59 73.45 -0.25
CA TRP A 157 48.78 71.99 -0.23
C TRP A 157 47.59 71.27 0.38
N ARG A 158 46.99 71.76 1.47
CA ARG A 158 45.79 71.16 2.05
C ARG A 158 44.61 71.20 1.08
N THR A 159 44.44 72.28 0.34
CA THR A 159 43.40 72.38 -0.70
C THR A 159 43.65 71.39 -1.82
N VAL A 160 44.88 71.35 -2.35
CA VAL A 160 45.28 70.40 -3.40
C VAL A 160 45.11 68.95 -2.95
N LEU A 161 45.57 68.59 -1.74
CA LEU A 161 45.44 67.25 -1.19
C LEU A 161 43.98 66.85 -0.95
N ARG A 162 43.14 67.77 -0.44
CA ARG A 162 41.69 67.52 -0.29
C ARG A 162 41.02 67.29 -1.64
N GLU A 163 41.37 68.09 -2.65
CA GLU A 163 40.83 67.89 -3.99
C GLU A 163 41.26 66.55 -4.59
N VAL A 164 42.55 66.19 -4.47
CA VAL A 164 43.06 64.89 -4.94
C VAL A 164 42.35 63.75 -4.21
N LYS A 165 42.26 63.80 -2.87
CA LYS A 165 41.56 62.77 -2.10
C LYS A 165 40.07 62.69 -2.44
N ALA A 166 39.40 63.83 -2.65
CA ALA A 166 38.00 63.85 -3.07
C ALA A 166 37.81 63.27 -4.47
N ARG A 167 38.77 63.48 -5.39
CA ARG A 167 38.76 62.84 -6.72
C ARG A 167 38.98 61.33 -6.62
N GLU A 168 39.90 60.87 -5.78
CA GLU A 168 40.10 59.44 -5.50
C GLU A 168 38.84 58.79 -4.93
N LEU A 169 38.26 59.36 -3.87
CA LEU A 169 37.05 58.80 -3.25
C LEU A 169 35.85 58.76 -4.21
N ARG A 170 35.72 59.76 -5.10
CA ARG A 170 34.68 59.71 -6.15
C ARG A 170 34.90 58.55 -7.13
N LYS A 171 36.15 58.30 -7.53
CA LYS A 171 36.48 57.13 -8.36
C LYS A 171 36.21 55.83 -7.63
N ASP A 172 36.56 55.74 -6.35
CA ASP A 172 36.30 54.54 -5.54
C ASP A 172 34.79 54.27 -5.40
N ILE A 173 33.98 55.32 -5.18
CA ILE A 173 32.50 55.22 -5.14
C ILE A 173 31.95 54.77 -6.49
N GLU A 174 32.49 55.27 -7.60
CA GLU A 174 32.07 54.87 -8.95
C GLU A 174 32.46 53.42 -9.27
N ILE A 175 33.65 52.99 -8.89
CA ILE A 175 34.07 51.59 -9.02
C ILE A 175 33.15 50.71 -8.17
N LEU A 176 32.88 51.12 -6.92
CA LEU A 176 32.02 50.38 -6.01
C LEU A 176 30.58 50.29 -6.54
N SER A 177 30.01 51.38 -7.06
CA SER A 177 28.67 51.36 -7.66
C SER A 177 28.60 50.42 -8.86
N GLN A 178 29.60 50.44 -9.75
CA GLN A 178 29.69 49.51 -10.87
C GLN A 178 29.80 48.05 -10.41
N THR A 179 30.55 47.77 -9.34
CA THR A 179 30.61 46.41 -8.78
C THR A 179 29.28 45.99 -8.18
N PHE A 180 28.57 46.88 -7.50
CA PHE A 180 27.24 46.58 -6.95
C PHE A 180 26.22 46.31 -8.06
N GLU A 181 26.17 47.14 -9.10
CA GLU A 181 25.28 46.91 -10.24
C GLU A 181 25.52 45.53 -10.88
N ARG A 182 26.79 45.17 -11.12
CA ARG A 182 27.13 43.83 -11.63
C ARG A 182 26.66 42.70 -10.72
N VAL A 183 26.80 42.85 -9.40
CA VAL A 183 26.35 41.85 -8.43
C VAL A 183 24.81 41.77 -8.41
N VAL A 184 24.12 42.90 -8.50
CA VAL A 184 22.65 42.96 -8.61
C VAL A 184 22.21 42.26 -9.89
N ASP A 185 22.79 42.59 -11.05
CA ASP A 185 22.48 41.92 -12.32
C ASP A 185 22.71 40.40 -12.25
N CYS A 186 23.82 39.96 -11.64
CA CYS A 186 24.10 38.54 -11.45
C CYS A 186 23.03 37.87 -10.58
N LYS A 187 22.64 38.51 -9.46
CA LYS A 187 21.60 37.98 -8.57
C LYS A 187 20.23 37.99 -9.24
N ASP A 188 19.88 39.04 -9.97
CA ASP A 188 18.62 39.13 -10.72
C ASP A 188 18.54 38.07 -11.80
N ASN A 189 19.64 37.78 -12.49
CA ASN A 189 19.70 36.69 -13.46
C ASN A 189 19.50 35.32 -12.79
N VAL A 190 20.10 35.09 -11.61
CA VAL A 190 19.87 33.87 -10.83
C VAL A 190 18.43 33.77 -10.34
N ILE A 191 17.82 34.88 -9.88
CA ILE A 191 16.41 34.89 -9.47
C ILE A 191 15.50 34.55 -10.66
N LYS A 192 15.77 35.14 -11.84
CA LYS A 192 15.01 34.86 -13.07
C LYS A 192 15.15 33.41 -13.50
N SER A 193 16.35 32.83 -13.45
CA SER A 193 16.54 31.41 -13.79
C SER A 193 15.81 30.51 -12.79
N LEU A 194 15.95 30.75 -11.49
CA LEU A 194 15.24 29.98 -10.45
C LEU A 194 13.71 30.09 -10.59
N ALA A 195 13.19 31.27 -10.91
CA ALA A 195 11.76 31.45 -11.17
C ALA A 195 11.29 30.65 -12.39
N LYS A 196 12.11 30.59 -13.45
CA LYS A 196 11.82 29.77 -14.63
C LYS A 196 11.85 28.28 -14.31
N ASP A 197 12.86 27.82 -13.60
CA ASP A 197 13.00 26.41 -13.18
C ASP A 197 11.83 25.99 -12.30
N LEU A 198 11.36 26.88 -11.40
CA LEU A 198 10.19 26.63 -10.56
C LEU A 198 8.91 26.50 -11.40
N MET A 199 8.68 27.40 -12.37
CA MET A 199 7.53 27.29 -13.28
C MET A 199 7.59 26.01 -14.13
N GLU A 200 8.78 25.62 -14.60
CA GLU A 200 8.97 24.38 -15.37
C GLU A 200 8.69 23.15 -14.50
N ALA A 201 9.17 23.13 -13.26
CA ALA A 201 8.90 22.06 -12.30
C ALA A 201 7.41 21.95 -11.95
N GLU A 202 6.72 23.07 -11.75
CA GLU A 202 5.27 23.11 -11.53
C GLU A 202 4.49 22.59 -12.75
N ALA A 203 4.89 22.98 -13.97
CA ALA A 203 4.27 22.49 -15.20
C ALA A 203 4.47 20.98 -15.37
N GLN A 204 5.67 20.47 -15.10
CA GLN A 204 5.98 19.04 -15.12
C GLN A 204 5.16 18.28 -14.08
N TYR A 205 5.07 18.78 -12.84
CA TYR A 205 4.25 18.19 -11.79
C TYR A 205 2.77 18.17 -12.18
N ALA A 206 2.25 19.27 -12.71
CA ALA A 206 0.86 19.36 -13.13
C ALA A 206 0.56 18.45 -14.34
N HIS A 207 1.53 18.20 -15.22
CA HIS A 207 1.39 17.24 -16.32
C HIS A 207 1.40 15.79 -15.80
N ALA A 208 2.35 15.44 -14.92
CA ALA A 208 2.43 14.12 -14.29
C ALA A 208 1.16 13.80 -13.49
N LEU A 209 0.63 14.77 -12.73
CA LEU A 209 -0.62 14.62 -11.99
C LEU A 209 -1.80 14.37 -12.92
N ARG A 210 -1.94 15.13 -14.01
CA ARG A 210 -3.00 14.91 -15.00
C ARG A 210 -2.92 13.54 -15.66
N SER A 211 -1.71 13.09 -16.02
CA SER A 211 -1.48 11.76 -16.58
C SER A 211 -1.86 10.66 -15.57
N HIS A 212 -1.44 10.80 -14.31
CA HIS A 212 -1.79 9.86 -13.25
C HIS A 212 -3.30 9.80 -13.00
N LEU A 213 -3.98 10.94 -12.93
CA LEU A 213 -5.44 10.99 -12.79
C LEU A 213 -6.14 10.32 -13.97
N HIS A 214 -5.67 10.56 -15.19
CA HIS A 214 -6.21 9.89 -16.38
C HIS A 214 -6.04 8.36 -16.32
N ASN A 215 -4.89 7.88 -15.85
CA ASN A 215 -4.65 6.43 -15.67
C ASN A 215 -5.58 5.85 -14.58
N ILE A 216 -5.84 6.60 -13.50
CA ILE A 216 -6.80 6.20 -12.48
C ILE A 216 -8.21 6.14 -13.07
N ASP A 217 -8.62 7.12 -13.87
CA ASP A 217 -9.94 7.13 -14.51
C ASP A 217 -10.11 5.92 -15.44
N GLN A 218 -9.08 5.58 -16.24
CA GLN A 218 -9.09 4.37 -17.06
C GLN A 218 -9.20 3.10 -16.21
N LEU A 219 -8.46 3.01 -15.09
CA LEU A 219 -8.55 1.88 -14.18
C LEU A 219 -9.95 1.77 -13.56
N LEU A 220 -10.55 2.89 -13.16
CA LEU A 220 -11.91 2.94 -12.62
C LEU A 220 -12.93 2.48 -13.65
N GLU A 221 -12.79 2.88 -14.91
CA GLU A 221 -13.68 2.45 -15.99
C GLU A 221 -13.56 0.94 -16.24
N LEU A 222 -12.33 0.40 -16.25
CA LEU A 222 -12.13 -1.05 -16.34
C LEU A 222 -12.78 -1.80 -15.16
N GLN A 223 -12.69 -1.28 -13.94
CA GLN A 223 -13.35 -1.88 -12.79
C GLN A 223 -14.88 -1.77 -12.88
N ARG A 224 -15.42 -0.65 -13.37
CA ARG A 224 -16.86 -0.49 -13.61
C ARG A 224 -17.36 -1.49 -14.65
N CYS A 225 -16.66 -1.65 -15.77
CA CYS A 225 -17.00 -2.66 -16.77
C CYS A 225 -16.96 -4.07 -16.18
N ARG A 226 -15.91 -4.40 -15.41
CA ARG A 226 -15.80 -5.71 -14.74
C ARG A 226 -16.97 -5.97 -13.78
N ILE A 227 -17.35 -4.97 -12.98
CA ILE A 227 -18.50 -5.09 -12.07
C ILE A 227 -19.79 -5.25 -12.89
N GLY A 228 -19.97 -4.48 -13.96
CA GLY A 228 -21.11 -4.60 -14.87
C GLY A 228 -21.25 -6.01 -15.45
N TYR A 229 -20.16 -6.60 -15.96
CA TYR A 229 -20.19 -7.99 -16.45
C TYR A 229 -20.54 -9.00 -15.36
N LEU A 230 -19.98 -8.84 -14.15
CA LEU A 230 -20.32 -9.73 -13.03
C LEU A 230 -21.78 -9.60 -12.59
N GLU A 231 -22.33 -8.39 -12.62
CA GLU A 231 -23.75 -8.15 -12.33
C GLU A 231 -24.65 -8.75 -13.41
N GLU A 232 -24.30 -8.59 -14.69
CA GLU A 232 -25.00 -9.21 -15.82
C GLU A 232 -24.97 -10.74 -15.72
N ASP A 233 -23.79 -11.34 -15.54
CA ASP A 233 -23.61 -12.78 -15.37
C ASP A 233 -24.46 -13.29 -14.20
N TYR A 234 -24.38 -12.64 -13.04
CA TYR A 234 -25.18 -13.01 -11.87
C TYR A 234 -26.69 -12.91 -12.15
N GLN A 235 -27.15 -11.87 -12.83
CA GLN A 235 -28.55 -11.71 -13.19
C GLN A 235 -29.02 -12.78 -14.17
N THR A 236 -28.19 -13.13 -15.16
CA THR A 236 -28.52 -14.19 -16.13
C THR A 236 -28.60 -15.56 -15.45
N GLU A 237 -27.65 -15.90 -14.57
CA GLU A 237 -27.67 -17.13 -13.78
C GLU A 237 -28.89 -17.19 -12.86
N LEU A 238 -29.21 -16.09 -12.17
CA LEU A 238 -30.38 -15.99 -11.31
C LEU A 238 -31.68 -16.21 -12.10
N GLN A 239 -31.81 -15.59 -13.28
CA GLN A 239 -32.98 -15.76 -14.14
C GLN A 239 -33.08 -17.18 -14.71
N ALA A 240 -31.96 -17.79 -15.09
CA ALA A 240 -31.93 -19.17 -15.56
C ALA A 240 -32.40 -20.13 -14.45
N LEU A 241 -31.83 -19.99 -13.24
CA LEU A 241 -32.18 -20.80 -12.09
C LEU A 241 -33.65 -20.61 -11.68
N GLN A 242 -34.14 -19.36 -11.69
CA GLN A 242 -35.55 -19.08 -11.41
C GLN A 242 -36.48 -19.74 -12.42
N LYS A 243 -36.14 -19.69 -13.72
CA LYS A 243 -36.91 -20.37 -14.77
C LYS A 243 -36.90 -21.89 -14.57
N GLU A 244 -35.75 -22.49 -14.25
CA GLU A 244 -35.64 -23.92 -13.95
C GLU A 244 -36.57 -24.31 -12.79
N PHE A 245 -36.48 -23.61 -11.65
CA PHE A 245 -37.36 -23.86 -10.50
C PHE A 245 -38.84 -23.70 -10.85
N ASP A 246 -39.21 -22.68 -11.62
CA ASP A 246 -40.61 -22.49 -12.03
C ASP A 246 -41.09 -23.59 -12.97
N THR A 247 -40.23 -24.09 -13.87
CA THR A 247 -40.57 -25.22 -14.75
C THR A 247 -40.71 -26.52 -13.97
N GLU A 248 -39.77 -26.84 -13.08
CA GLU A 248 -39.84 -28.01 -12.20
C GLU A 248 -41.10 -27.96 -11.34
N ARG A 249 -41.38 -26.81 -10.72
CA ARG A 249 -42.60 -26.59 -9.94
C ARG A 249 -43.85 -26.84 -10.76
N LYS A 250 -43.93 -26.33 -12.00
CA LYS A 250 -45.07 -26.57 -12.90
C LYS A 250 -45.22 -28.05 -13.24
N ILE A 251 -44.11 -28.75 -13.49
CA ILE A 251 -44.13 -30.19 -13.80
C ILE A 251 -44.62 -31.00 -12.59
N ILE A 252 -44.09 -30.73 -11.39
CA ILE A 252 -44.48 -31.41 -10.15
C ILE A 252 -45.96 -31.20 -9.86
N ILE A 253 -46.44 -29.96 -9.93
CA ILE A 253 -47.86 -29.63 -9.72
C ILE A 253 -48.72 -30.30 -10.79
N GLY A 254 -48.28 -30.29 -12.05
CA GLY A 254 -48.97 -30.96 -13.16
C GLY A 254 -49.11 -32.47 -12.94
N HIS A 255 -48.02 -33.13 -12.54
CA HIS A 255 -48.00 -34.56 -12.24
C HIS A 255 -48.91 -34.88 -11.05
N HIS A 256 -48.79 -34.12 -9.96
CA HIS A 256 -49.62 -34.31 -8.77
C HIS A 256 -51.11 -34.17 -9.08
N ASN A 257 -51.49 -33.18 -9.91
CA ASN A 257 -52.86 -32.99 -10.33
C ASN A 257 -53.36 -34.14 -11.22
N LEU A 258 -52.50 -34.67 -12.10
CA LEU A 258 -52.83 -35.82 -12.95
C LEU A 258 -53.05 -37.09 -12.10
N GLU A 259 -52.14 -37.40 -11.19
CA GLU A 259 -52.28 -38.53 -10.26
C GLU A 259 -53.51 -38.38 -9.38
N SER A 260 -53.78 -37.17 -8.87
CA SER A 260 -54.96 -36.92 -8.05
C SER A 260 -56.26 -37.16 -8.82
N ARG A 261 -56.33 -36.73 -10.09
CA ARG A 261 -57.48 -37.02 -10.97
C ARG A 261 -57.60 -38.51 -11.27
N TYR A 262 -56.51 -39.17 -11.59
CA TYR A 262 -56.51 -40.61 -11.83
C TYR A 262 -57.03 -41.39 -10.62
N LEU A 263 -56.58 -41.05 -9.41
CA LEU A 263 -57.06 -41.68 -8.18
C LEU A 263 -58.55 -41.38 -7.93
N GLN A 264 -59.01 -40.17 -8.24
CA GLN A 264 -60.45 -39.83 -8.19
C GLN A 264 -61.27 -40.66 -9.18
N ASP A 265 -60.78 -40.83 -10.41
CA ASP A 265 -61.45 -41.64 -11.44
C ASP A 265 -61.50 -43.12 -11.05
N VAL A 266 -60.40 -43.67 -10.52
CA VAL A 266 -60.36 -45.06 -10.00
C VAL A 266 -61.32 -45.23 -8.83
N LEU A 267 -61.39 -44.26 -7.91
CA LEU A 267 -62.29 -44.31 -6.77
C LEU A 267 -63.75 -44.27 -7.23
N LEU A 268 -64.11 -43.38 -8.17
CA LEU A 268 -65.45 -43.33 -8.76
C LEU A 268 -65.82 -44.64 -9.47
N ALA A 269 -64.90 -45.21 -10.27
CA ALA A 269 -65.13 -46.49 -10.94
C ALA A 269 -65.28 -47.64 -9.94
N MET A 270 -64.51 -47.63 -8.86
CA MET A 270 -64.60 -48.62 -7.78
C MET A 270 -65.93 -48.51 -7.02
N GLU A 271 -66.37 -47.28 -6.71
CA GLU A 271 -67.67 -47.02 -6.09
C GLU A 271 -68.82 -47.51 -6.97
N GLN A 272 -68.78 -47.24 -8.28
CA GLN A 272 -69.78 -47.75 -9.24
C GLN A 272 -69.81 -49.28 -9.28
N ASN A 273 -68.65 -49.94 -9.37
CA ASN A 273 -68.57 -51.40 -9.35
C ASN A 273 -69.13 -51.99 -8.05
N PHE A 274 -68.89 -51.35 -6.90
CA PHE A 274 -69.48 -51.77 -5.63
C PHE A 274 -70.99 -51.58 -5.61
N THR A 275 -71.51 -50.46 -6.12
CA THR A 275 -72.96 -50.25 -6.18
C THR A 275 -73.63 -51.26 -7.10
N ASP A 276 -73.00 -51.61 -8.22
CA ASP A 276 -73.50 -52.62 -9.15
C ASP A 276 -73.45 -54.02 -8.52
N SER A 277 -72.34 -54.39 -7.88
CA SER A 277 -72.22 -55.67 -7.17
C SER A 277 -73.21 -55.79 -6.02
N GLU A 278 -73.45 -54.72 -5.26
CA GLU A 278 -74.48 -54.66 -4.21
C GLU A 278 -75.88 -54.81 -4.81
N TYR A 279 -76.13 -54.20 -5.96
CA TYR A 279 -77.40 -54.30 -6.68
C TYR A 279 -77.65 -55.73 -7.18
N GLU A 280 -76.68 -56.34 -7.85
CA GLU A 280 -76.75 -57.74 -8.31
C GLU A 280 -76.94 -58.71 -7.13
N ALA A 281 -76.18 -58.56 -6.04
CA ALA A 281 -76.36 -59.39 -4.85
C ALA A 281 -77.77 -59.25 -4.25
N ARG A 282 -78.37 -58.05 -4.28
CA ARG A 282 -79.76 -57.83 -3.85
C ARG A 282 -80.76 -58.46 -4.80
N LEU A 283 -80.51 -58.45 -6.11
CA LEU A 283 -81.36 -59.11 -7.10
C LEU A 283 -81.29 -60.63 -6.94
N ASP A 284 -80.10 -61.21 -6.84
CA ASP A 284 -79.89 -62.64 -6.59
C ASP A 284 -80.56 -63.09 -5.30
N PHE A 285 -80.43 -62.30 -4.23
CA PHE A 285 -81.13 -62.57 -2.97
C PHE A 285 -82.65 -62.57 -3.14
N GLN A 286 -83.21 -61.62 -3.89
CA GLN A 286 -84.65 -61.58 -4.18
C GLN A 286 -85.09 -62.77 -5.02
N SER A 287 -84.34 -63.12 -6.07
CA SER A 287 -84.60 -64.28 -6.92
C SER A 287 -84.57 -65.58 -6.13
N THR A 288 -83.50 -65.84 -5.36
CA THR A 288 -83.39 -67.05 -4.54
C THR A 288 -84.49 -67.14 -3.47
N ARG A 289 -84.86 -66.00 -2.87
CA ARG A 289 -86.01 -65.93 -1.94
C ARG A 289 -87.31 -66.33 -2.63
N ASP A 290 -87.56 -65.82 -3.82
CA ASP A 290 -88.78 -66.09 -4.58
C ASP A 290 -88.81 -67.53 -5.10
N ASP A 291 -87.68 -68.09 -5.52
CA ASP A 291 -87.53 -69.51 -5.87
C ASP A 291 -87.83 -70.44 -4.68
N VAL A 292 -87.32 -70.10 -3.49
CA VAL A 292 -87.62 -70.86 -2.26
C VAL A 292 -89.10 -70.75 -1.93
N LYS A 293 -89.71 -69.57 -2.10
CA LYS A 293 -91.15 -69.39 -1.90
C LYS A 293 -91.97 -70.23 -2.89
N ASN A 294 -91.57 -70.27 -4.16
CA ASN A 294 -92.21 -71.08 -5.21
C ASN A 294 -92.07 -72.58 -4.93
N LYS A 295 -90.86 -73.06 -4.60
CA LYS A 295 -90.63 -74.46 -4.20
C LYS A 295 -91.49 -74.87 -3.01
N ASN A 296 -91.58 -74.02 -1.97
CA ASN A 296 -92.46 -74.29 -0.83
C ASN A 296 -93.94 -74.37 -1.23
N LEU A 297 -94.39 -73.54 -2.18
CA LEU A 297 -95.75 -73.62 -2.71
C LEU A 297 -95.95 -74.92 -3.51
N GLU A 298 -95.01 -75.29 -4.37
CA GLU A 298 -95.03 -76.55 -5.13
C GLU A 298 -95.04 -77.77 -4.21
N GLU A 299 -94.18 -77.80 -3.18
CA GLU A 299 -94.14 -78.87 -2.17
C GLU A 299 -95.46 -78.94 -1.40
N LYS A 300 -96.04 -77.79 -1.01
CA LYS A 300 -97.36 -77.75 -0.38
C LYS A 300 -98.44 -78.30 -1.31
N HIS A 301 -98.41 -77.98 -2.60
CA HIS A 301 -99.35 -78.51 -3.59
C HIS A 301 -99.14 -80.01 -3.81
N TYR A 302 -97.90 -80.46 -3.89
CA TYR A 302 -97.53 -81.86 -4.05
C TYR A 302 -97.96 -82.70 -2.84
N LEU A 303 -97.67 -82.24 -1.62
CA LEU A 303 -98.11 -82.88 -0.39
C LEU A 303 -99.63 -82.93 -0.29
N ARG A 304 -100.33 -81.85 -0.71
CA ARG A 304 -101.79 -81.85 -0.79
C ARG A 304 -102.29 -82.94 -1.72
N MET A 305 -101.77 -83.01 -2.95
CA MET A 305 -102.13 -84.04 -3.93
C MET A 305 -101.84 -85.46 -3.41
N GLN A 306 -100.69 -85.68 -2.78
CA GLN A 306 -100.36 -86.97 -2.16
C GLN A 306 -101.30 -87.35 -1.02
N LEU A 307 -101.68 -86.37 -0.18
CA LEU A 307 -102.61 -86.61 0.93
C LEU A 307 -104.02 -86.90 0.41
N GLU A 308 -104.49 -86.15 -0.59
CA GLU A 308 -105.75 -86.41 -1.30
C GLU A 308 -105.73 -87.84 -1.90
N GLY A 309 -104.65 -88.22 -2.59
CA GLY A 309 -104.50 -89.58 -3.12
C GLY A 309 -104.43 -90.68 -2.05
N LYS A 310 -103.76 -90.44 -0.91
CA LYS A 310 -103.75 -91.38 0.22
C LYS A 310 -105.12 -91.49 0.89
N VAL A 311 -105.88 -90.40 0.97
CA VAL A 311 -107.26 -90.43 1.49
C VAL A 311 -108.15 -91.25 0.58
N GLU A 312 -108.05 -91.08 -0.75
CA GLU A 312 -108.77 -91.92 -1.72
C GLU A 312 -108.38 -93.39 -1.65
N GLU A 313 -107.08 -93.69 -1.48
CA GLU A 313 -106.59 -95.05 -1.34
C GLU A 313 -107.02 -95.69 -0.01
N LEU A 314 -106.94 -94.95 1.10
CA LEU A 314 -107.43 -95.38 2.40
C LEU A 314 -108.94 -95.59 2.40
N TRP A 315 -109.69 -94.78 1.64
CA TRP A 315 -111.12 -94.98 1.46
C TRP A 315 -111.44 -96.30 0.74
N LYS A 316 -110.70 -96.62 -0.34
CA LYS A 316 -110.79 -97.92 -1.03
C LYS A 316 -110.37 -99.08 -0.14
N ARG A 317 -109.29 -98.91 0.64
CA ARG A 317 -108.79 -99.92 1.59
C ARG A 317 -109.71 -100.09 2.79
N PHE A 318 -110.37 -99.06 3.31
CA PHE A 318 -111.39 -99.18 4.36
C PHE A 318 -112.57 -100.01 3.86
N GLN A 319 -113.01 -99.80 2.62
CA GLN A 319 -114.07 -100.60 2.00
C GLN A 319 -113.66 -102.09 1.80
N GLN A 320 -112.37 -102.36 1.55
CA GLN A 320 -111.84 -103.73 1.46
C GLN A 320 -111.55 -104.37 2.83
N ALA A 321 -111.05 -103.60 3.79
CA ALA A 321 -110.71 -104.04 5.14
C ALA A 321 -111.97 -104.33 5.96
N LEU A 322 -113.04 -103.55 5.82
CA LEU A 322 -114.33 -103.87 6.45
C LEU A 322 -114.88 -105.24 6.00
N ARG A 323 -114.46 -105.74 4.83
CA ARG A 323 -114.85 -107.06 4.29
C ARG A 323 -113.94 -108.18 4.74
N THR A 324 -112.66 -107.90 5.00
CA THR A 324 -111.65 -108.91 5.38
C THR A 324 -111.37 -108.96 6.89
N TYR A 325 -111.68 -107.90 7.63
CA TYR A 325 -111.52 -107.79 9.09
C TYR A 325 -112.52 -108.64 9.87
N THR A 326 -113.68 -108.95 9.27
CA THR A 326 -114.67 -109.87 9.86
C THR A 326 -114.20 -111.32 9.83
N GLU A 327 -113.22 -111.67 8.99
CA GLU A 327 -113.04 -113.07 8.59
C GLU A 327 -111.78 -113.76 9.13
N ALA A 328 -110.75 -113.07 9.66
CA ALA A 328 -109.45 -113.76 9.74
C ALA A 328 -108.54 -113.65 10.99
N THR A 329 -108.35 -112.53 11.68
CA THR A 329 -107.05 -112.42 12.41
C THR A 329 -106.98 -111.41 13.56
N GLU A 330 -107.50 -111.77 14.75
CA GLU A 330 -107.19 -111.07 16.01
C GLU A 330 -105.81 -111.44 16.59
N ASP A 331 -105.35 -112.70 16.50
CA ASP A 331 -104.29 -113.15 17.42
C ASP A 331 -102.83 -113.03 16.94
N ARG A 332 -102.54 -112.79 15.66
CA ARG A 332 -101.15 -112.76 15.13
C ARG A 332 -100.51 -111.37 14.99
N LYS A 333 -101.26 -110.28 15.25
CA LYS A 333 -100.79 -108.89 15.07
C LYS A 333 -99.90 -108.37 16.21
N PHE A 334 -100.05 -108.89 17.44
CA PHE A 334 -99.42 -108.26 18.61
C PHE A 334 -97.91 -108.56 18.76
N ALA A 335 -97.42 -109.71 18.29
CA ALA A 335 -96.04 -110.14 18.56
C ALA A 335 -94.98 -109.53 17.62
N PHE A 336 -95.34 -109.20 16.37
CA PHE A 336 -94.39 -108.71 15.36
C PHE A 336 -94.11 -107.20 15.46
N GLU A 337 -95.07 -106.40 15.96
CA GLU A 337 -94.92 -104.96 16.09
C GLU A 337 -93.93 -104.50 17.19
N GLY A 338 -93.64 -105.36 18.18
CA GLY A 338 -92.73 -105.04 19.29
C GLY A 338 -91.24 -105.15 18.95
N LEU A 339 -90.87 -105.97 17.95
CA LEU A 339 -89.47 -106.08 17.50
C LEU A 339 -89.11 -105.00 16.47
N LYS A 340 -90.02 -104.65 15.55
CA LYS A 340 -89.75 -103.65 14.50
C LYS A 340 -89.47 -102.23 15.02
N ARG A 341 -90.15 -101.81 16.10
CA ARG A 341 -90.00 -100.46 16.69
C ARG A 341 -88.67 -100.25 17.45
N ARG A 342 -87.97 -101.32 17.83
CA ARG A 342 -86.66 -101.24 18.51
C ARG A 342 -85.51 -101.11 17.52
N ASP A 343 -85.60 -101.81 16.39
CA ASP A 343 -84.59 -101.76 15.32
C ASP A 343 -84.53 -100.36 14.67
N GLU A 344 -85.68 -99.79 14.30
CA GLU A 344 -85.78 -98.46 13.66
C GLU A 344 -85.27 -97.28 14.52
N LYS A 345 -85.24 -97.43 15.85
CA LYS A 345 -84.70 -96.41 16.76
C LYS A 345 -83.17 -96.44 16.78
N SER A 346 -82.58 -97.65 16.84
CA SER A 346 -81.13 -97.82 16.86
C SER A 346 -80.45 -97.37 15.55
N THR A 347 -81.08 -97.58 14.39
CA THR A 347 -80.54 -97.15 13.09
C THR A 347 -80.48 -95.62 12.95
N LYS A 348 -81.53 -94.91 13.40
CA LYS A 348 -81.60 -93.44 13.34
C LYS A 348 -80.56 -92.79 14.26
N GLU A 349 -80.22 -93.42 15.37
CA GLU A 349 -79.24 -92.93 16.34
C GLU A 349 -77.80 -93.10 15.80
N ILE A 350 -77.50 -94.23 15.16
CA ILE A 350 -76.20 -94.49 14.51
C ILE A 350 -75.96 -93.51 13.35
N GLU A 351 -76.96 -93.26 12.50
CA GLU A 351 -76.84 -92.31 11.39
C GLU A 351 -76.64 -90.86 11.87
N MET A 352 -77.26 -90.47 12.98
CA MET A 352 -77.06 -89.14 13.55
C MET A 352 -75.63 -88.96 14.10
N GLN A 353 -75.09 -89.99 14.75
CA GLN A 353 -73.72 -89.96 15.27
C GLN A 353 -72.67 -89.99 14.15
N MET A 354 -72.87 -90.79 13.09
CA MET A 354 -72.02 -90.80 11.88
C MET A 354 -71.96 -89.44 11.19
N ARG A 355 -73.11 -88.76 11.02
CA ARG A 355 -73.16 -87.42 10.41
C ARG A 355 -72.48 -86.35 11.26
N LYS A 356 -72.54 -86.45 12.59
CA LYS A 356 -71.81 -85.55 13.49
C LYS A 356 -70.30 -85.77 13.42
N LEU A 357 -69.86 -87.03 13.40
CA LEU A 357 -68.45 -87.40 13.21
C LEU A 357 -67.89 -86.87 11.89
N GLN A 358 -68.61 -87.05 10.77
CA GLN A 358 -68.17 -86.56 9.46
C GLN A 358 -68.00 -85.03 9.46
N LYS A 359 -68.96 -84.28 10.01
CA LYS A 359 -68.86 -82.80 10.12
C LYS A 359 -67.65 -82.36 10.95
N MET A 360 -67.36 -83.03 12.06
CA MET A 360 -66.18 -82.73 12.86
C MET A 360 -64.89 -83.06 12.11
N GLN A 361 -64.87 -84.15 11.34
CA GLN A 361 -63.72 -84.59 10.56
C GLN A 361 -63.42 -83.63 9.39
N ASP A 362 -64.46 -83.14 8.70
CA ASP A 362 -64.35 -82.14 7.64
C ASP A 362 -63.86 -80.79 8.20
N LEU A 363 -64.37 -80.36 9.37
CA LEU A 363 -63.89 -79.17 10.07
C LEU A 363 -62.41 -79.28 10.46
N ILE A 364 -61.98 -80.44 10.96
CA ILE A 364 -60.56 -80.71 11.24
C ILE A 364 -59.73 -80.62 9.95
N GLY A 365 -60.24 -81.15 8.84
CA GLY A 365 -59.59 -81.04 7.52
C GLY A 365 -59.41 -79.59 7.07
N ILE A 366 -60.47 -78.77 7.16
CA ILE A 366 -60.42 -77.34 6.81
C ILE A 366 -59.42 -76.59 7.68
N LEU A 367 -59.43 -76.82 9.00
CA LEU A 367 -58.53 -76.15 9.93
C LEU A 367 -57.06 -76.56 9.70
N LYS A 368 -56.78 -77.83 9.41
CA LYS A 368 -55.43 -78.28 9.05
C LYS A 368 -54.93 -77.61 7.76
N ASN A 369 -55.77 -77.50 6.74
CA ASN A 369 -55.42 -76.83 5.49
C ASN A 369 -55.16 -75.33 5.69
N LYS A 370 -55.97 -74.65 6.52
CA LYS A 370 -55.73 -73.24 6.89
C LYS A 370 -54.41 -73.04 7.63
N ILE A 371 -54.06 -73.92 8.57
CA ILE A 371 -52.78 -73.86 9.28
C ILE A 371 -51.62 -74.06 8.30
N ALA A 372 -51.72 -75.02 7.38
CA ALA A 372 -50.69 -75.27 6.37
C ALA A 372 -50.51 -74.10 5.39
N LEU A 373 -51.61 -73.46 4.97
CA LEU A 373 -51.58 -72.26 4.12
C LEU A 373 -50.90 -71.09 4.84
N HIS A 374 -51.32 -70.78 6.07
CA HIS A 374 -50.70 -69.70 6.85
C HIS A 374 -49.22 -69.95 7.14
N ALA A 375 -48.82 -71.20 7.38
CA ALA A 375 -47.41 -71.55 7.55
C ALA A 375 -46.60 -71.24 6.28
N ARG A 376 -47.10 -71.64 5.10
CA ARG A 376 -46.45 -71.35 3.81
C ARG A 376 -46.38 -69.85 3.51
N GLU A 377 -47.46 -69.11 3.71
CA GLU A 377 -47.49 -67.66 3.51
C GLU A 377 -46.47 -66.96 4.43
N SER A 378 -46.39 -67.37 5.70
CA SER A 378 -45.43 -66.81 6.66
C SER A 378 -43.98 -67.12 6.28
N GLU A 379 -43.72 -68.30 5.72
CA GLU A 379 -42.38 -68.71 5.28
C GLU A 379 -41.95 -67.95 4.02
N GLU A 380 -42.85 -67.76 3.06
CA GLU A 380 -42.62 -66.92 1.89
C GLU A 380 -42.39 -65.46 2.23
N GLN A 381 -43.20 -64.87 3.12
CA GLN A 381 -43.00 -63.51 3.61
C GLN A 381 -41.65 -63.35 4.31
N ASN A 382 -41.30 -64.30 5.20
CA ASN A 382 -40.01 -64.29 5.88
C ASN A 382 -38.83 -64.47 4.92
N ARG A 383 -39.01 -65.20 3.81
CA ARG A 383 -38.00 -65.35 2.78
C ARG A 383 -37.81 -64.04 2.00
N ARG A 384 -38.90 -63.40 1.55
CA ARG A 384 -38.85 -62.09 0.87
C ARG A 384 -38.15 -61.02 1.70
N VAL A 385 -38.50 -60.91 2.99
CA VAL A 385 -37.86 -59.96 3.92
C VAL A 385 -36.37 -60.26 4.11
N ARG A 386 -35.96 -61.54 4.12
CA ARG A 386 -34.54 -61.91 4.18
C ARG A 386 -33.79 -61.53 2.91
N ASP A 387 -34.36 -61.78 1.75
CA ASP A 387 -33.77 -61.46 0.45
C ASP A 387 -33.62 -59.93 0.29
N GLU A 388 -34.65 -59.16 0.65
CA GLU A 388 -34.60 -57.68 0.66
C GLU A 388 -33.53 -57.16 1.63
N LYS A 389 -33.45 -57.72 2.85
CA LYS A 389 -32.40 -57.37 3.82
C LYS A 389 -31.01 -57.61 3.24
N GLU A 390 -30.77 -58.73 2.56
CA GLU A 390 -29.47 -59.00 1.93
C GLU A 390 -29.13 -58.01 0.82
N VAL A 391 -30.11 -57.62 -0.01
CA VAL A 391 -29.92 -56.61 -1.04
C VAL A 391 -29.52 -55.27 -0.42
N VAL A 392 -30.24 -54.83 0.61
CA VAL A 392 -29.93 -53.57 1.33
C VAL A 392 -28.56 -53.65 2.00
N LEU A 393 -28.19 -54.80 2.60
CA LEU A 393 -26.86 -54.98 3.20
C LEU A 393 -25.74 -54.88 2.15
N LYS A 394 -25.93 -55.48 0.96
CA LYS A 394 -24.97 -55.36 -0.15
C LYS A 394 -24.83 -53.91 -0.62
N GLN A 395 -25.94 -53.18 -0.74
CA GLN A 395 -25.92 -51.75 -1.07
C GLN A 395 -25.19 -50.93 0.00
N LEU A 396 -25.45 -51.19 1.27
CA LEU A 396 -24.76 -50.52 2.38
C LEU A 396 -23.26 -50.80 2.40
N GLN A 397 -22.84 -52.04 2.12
CA GLN A 397 -21.42 -52.40 2.01
C GLN A 397 -20.74 -51.67 0.85
N LYS A 398 -21.39 -51.60 -0.32
CA LYS A 398 -20.89 -50.84 -1.48
C LYS A 398 -20.74 -49.36 -1.12
N LEU A 399 -21.77 -48.74 -0.55
CA LEU A 399 -21.75 -47.34 -0.15
C LEU A 399 -20.66 -47.07 0.91
N LYS A 400 -20.48 -47.97 1.87
CA LYS A 400 -19.42 -47.86 2.89
C LYS A 400 -18.02 -47.95 2.26
N SER A 401 -17.83 -48.81 1.26
CA SER A 401 -16.57 -48.91 0.52
C SER A 401 -16.27 -47.64 -0.28
N GLU A 402 -17.29 -47.05 -0.92
CA GLU A 402 -17.18 -45.80 -1.67
C GLU A 402 -16.87 -44.61 -0.75
N MET A 403 -17.57 -44.51 0.38
CA MET A 403 -17.31 -43.51 1.41
C MET A 403 -15.87 -43.61 1.94
N ASN A 404 -15.39 -44.82 2.23
CA ASN A 404 -14.02 -45.02 2.69
C ASN A 404 -12.99 -44.64 1.62
N ARG A 405 -13.25 -44.98 0.34
CA ARG A 405 -12.39 -44.58 -0.79
C ARG A 405 -12.36 -43.07 -0.96
N ALA A 406 -13.50 -42.39 -0.85
CA ALA A 406 -13.59 -40.93 -0.92
C ALA A 406 -12.81 -40.28 0.24
N ARG A 407 -12.96 -40.78 1.47
CA ARG A 407 -12.20 -40.31 2.63
C ARG A 407 -10.69 -40.52 2.46
N ALA A 408 -10.27 -41.66 1.93
CA ALA A 408 -8.85 -41.93 1.67
C ALA A 408 -8.27 -40.99 0.61
N LYS A 409 -8.99 -40.76 -0.50
CA LYS A 409 -8.61 -39.78 -1.53
C LYS A 409 -8.50 -38.37 -0.97
N ALA A 410 -9.49 -37.92 -0.19
CA ALA A 410 -9.48 -36.60 0.44
C ALA A 410 -8.28 -36.44 1.38
N ARG A 411 -7.98 -37.45 2.22
CA ARG A 411 -6.79 -37.45 3.09
C ARG A 411 -5.49 -37.38 2.29
N SER A 412 -5.38 -38.17 1.21
CA SER A 412 -4.21 -38.14 0.32
C SER A 412 -4.02 -36.78 -0.35
N ASN A 413 -5.10 -36.18 -0.84
CA ASN A 413 -5.06 -34.86 -1.49
C ASN A 413 -4.67 -33.78 -0.48
N LEU A 414 -5.22 -33.81 0.73
CA LEU A 414 -4.86 -32.87 1.79
C LEU A 414 -3.38 -32.99 2.18
N ALA A 415 -2.87 -34.22 2.32
CA ALA A 415 -1.46 -34.46 2.61
C ALA A 415 -0.55 -33.93 1.48
N LYS A 416 -0.94 -34.15 0.22
CA LYS A 416 -0.22 -33.63 -0.95
C LYS A 416 -0.20 -32.10 -0.95
N LEU A 417 -1.38 -31.47 -0.79
CA LEU A 417 -1.52 -30.02 -0.76
C LEU A 417 -0.69 -29.40 0.37
N SER A 418 -0.75 -29.97 1.58
CA SER A 418 0.03 -29.50 2.72
C SER A 418 1.53 -29.62 2.48
N ARG A 419 1.99 -30.69 1.85
CA ARG A 419 3.41 -30.86 1.48
C ARG A 419 3.85 -29.83 0.45
N GLU A 420 3.07 -29.64 -0.60
CA GLU A 420 3.37 -28.71 -1.69
C GLU A 420 3.32 -27.26 -1.21
N SER A 421 2.32 -26.88 -0.41
CA SER A 421 2.23 -25.55 0.17
C SER A 421 3.39 -25.26 1.14
N SER A 422 3.71 -26.21 2.03
CA SER A 422 4.87 -26.08 2.93
C SER A 422 6.19 -26.01 2.16
N GLY A 423 6.30 -26.72 1.04
CA GLY A 423 7.46 -26.66 0.15
C GLY A 423 7.60 -25.28 -0.51
N ALA A 424 6.51 -24.75 -1.05
CA ALA A 424 6.47 -23.41 -1.67
C ALA A 424 6.78 -22.32 -0.65
N LEU A 425 6.20 -22.39 0.56
CA LEU A 425 6.49 -21.45 1.65
C LEU A 425 7.97 -21.44 2.01
N LYS A 426 8.60 -22.61 2.17
CA LYS A 426 10.05 -22.70 2.45
C LYS A 426 10.91 -22.10 1.33
N VAL A 427 10.50 -22.24 0.07
CA VAL A 427 11.21 -21.60 -1.06
C VAL A 427 11.06 -20.08 -0.99
N LEU A 428 9.85 -19.59 -0.74
CA LEU A 428 9.59 -18.15 -0.60
C LEU A 428 10.35 -17.55 0.60
N GLU A 429 10.39 -18.23 1.75
CA GLU A 429 11.18 -17.82 2.90
C GLU A 429 12.67 -17.69 2.57
N ARG A 430 13.23 -18.65 1.81
CA ARG A 430 14.63 -18.54 1.35
C ARG A 430 14.86 -17.35 0.42
N VAL A 431 13.90 -17.06 -0.47
CA VAL A 431 13.97 -15.89 -1.36
C VAL A 431 13.88 -14.60 -0.56
N MET A 432 12.98 -14.52 0.41
CA MET A 432 12.87 -13.38 1.33
C MET A 432 14.16 -13.16 2.11
N GLN A 433 14.75 -14.21 2.68
CA GLN A 433 16.04 -14.11 3.40
C GLN A 433 17.16 -13.59 2.49
N LYS A 434 17.22 -14.03 1.23
CA LYS A 434 18.18 -13.49 0.25
C LYS A 434 17.90 -12.03 -0.08
N ALA A 435 16.65 -11.65 -0.28
CA ALA A 435 16.26 -10.26 -0.55
C ALA A 435 16.59 -9.34 0.64
N GLU A 436 16.29 -9.76 1.87
CA GLU A 436 16.67 -9.04 3.09
C GLU A 436 18.18 -8.88 3.20
N LEU A 437 18.95 -9.93 2.92
CA LEU A 437 20.41 -9.86 2.92
C LEU A 437 20.92 -8.85 1.89
N ILE A 438 20.38 -8.86 0.67
CA ILE A 438 20.75 -7.91 -0.40
C ILE A 438 20.44 -6.48 0.05
N LEU A 439 19.26 -6.23 0.65
CA LEU A 439 18.88 -4.90 1.14
C LEU A 439 19.78 -4.43 2.28
N ARG A 440 20.08 -5.30 3.26
CA ARG A 440 21.00 -4.97 4.37
C ARG A 440 22.41 -4.67 3.85
N LEU A 441 22.91 -5.46 2.91
CA LEU A 441 24.21 -5.20 2.28
C LEU A 441 24.19 -3.89 1.49
N ALA A 442 23.13 -3.61 0.73
CA ALA A 442 22.98 -2.35 0.01
C ALA A 442 22.95 -1.14 0.95
N GLU A 443 22.27 -1.23 2.10
CA GLU A 443 22.24 -0.18 3.12
C GLU A 443 23.63 0.03 3.74
N MET A 444 24.33 -1.06 4.09
CA MET A 444 25.70 -0.99 4.61
C MET A 444 26.67 -0.36 3.60
N CYS A 445 26.59 -0.75 2.32
CA CYS A 445 27.39 -0.16 1.25
C CYS A 445 27.04 1.32 1.04
N ARG A 446 25.76 1.69 1.06
CA ARG A 446 25.30 3.08 0.90
C ARG A 446 25.83 4.00 1.98
N ARG A 447 26.13 3.50 3.19
CA ARG A 447 26.78 4.30 4.25
C ARG A 447 28.18 4.77 3.84
N LEU A 448 28.91 3.97 3.05
CA LEU A 448 30.29 4.24 2.63
C LEU A 448 30.39 5.12 1.38
N GLU A 449 29.28 5.40 0.71
CA GLU A 449 29.23 6.23 -0.49
C GLU A 449 29.31 7.73 -0.17
N SER A 450 29.87 8.49 -1.11
CA SER A 450 29.92 9.96 -1.02
C SER A 450 28.52 10.58 -1.15
N GLU A 451 28.36 11.85 -0.73
CA GLU A 451 27.07 12.55 -0.87
C GLU A 451 26.67 12.72 -2.34
N GLU A 452 27.63 12.98 -3.22
CA GLU A 452 27.40 13.08 -4.66
C GLU A 452 26.81 11.79 -5.24
N GLU A 453 27.33 10.63 -4.84
CA GLU A 453 26.83 9.32 -5.27
C GLU A 453 25.47 8.95 -4.66
N LYS A 454 25.15 9.48 -3.48
CA LYS A 454 23.84 9.30 -2.84
C LYS A 454 22.75 10.11 -3.52
N VAL A 455 23.07 11.30 -4.03
CA VAL A 455 22.15 12.23 -4.68
C VAL A 455 21.98 11.92 -6.17
N LEU A 456 23.08 11.58 -6.85
CA LEU A 456 23.08 11.16 -8.26
C LEU A 456 23.73 9.77 -8.42
N PRO A 457 23.03 8.68 -8.06
CA PRO A 457 23.57 7.32 -8.15
C PRO A 457 23.78 6.82 -9.58
N PHE A 458 23.12 7.46 -10.57
CA PHE A 458 23.12 7.04 -11.96
C PHE A 458 23.46 8.23 -12.85
N TYR A 459 24.42 8.02 -13.75
CA TYR A 459 24.85 9.04 -14.71
C TYR A 459 23.95 9.03 -15.94
N ALA A 460 23.80 10.19 -16.58
CA ALA A 460 23.14 10.27 -17.87
C ALA A 460 23.92 9.42 -18.88
N SER A 461 23.20 8.61 -19.66
CA SER A 461 23.82 7.83 -20.74
C SER A 461 24.53 8.80 -21.68
N SER A 462 25.82 8.59 -21.90
CA SER A 462 26.59 9.34 -22.90
C SER A 462 26.18 8.98 -24.34
N LEU A 463 25.36 7.94 -24.49
CA LEU A 463 24.86 7.46 -25.78
C LEU A 463 23.77 8.39 -26.29
N THR A 464 23.87 8.74 -27.57
CA THR A 464 22.81 9.42 -28.29
C THR A 464 21.58 8.52 -28.44
N TRP A 465 20.41 9.11 -28.67
CA TRP A 465 19.15 8.36 -28.87
C TRP A 465 19.26 7.28 -29.95
N GLU A 466 20.03 7.53 -31.01
CA GLU A 466 20.23 6.58 -32.11
C GLU A 466 21.09 5.39 -31.66
N GLU A 467 22.17 5.64 -30.92
CA GLU A 467 23.03 4.61 -30.36
C GLU A 467 22.30 3.79 -29.29
N GLN A 468 21.52 4.43 -28.42
CA GLN A 468 20.70 3.75 -27.42
C GLN A 468 19.71 2.78 -28.09
N LYS A 469 19.07 3.20 -29.18
CA LYS A 469 18.15 2.36 -29.96
C LYS A 469 18.84 1.21 -30.69
N THR A 470 20.13 1.35 -31.02
CA THR A 470 20.92 0.22 -31.55
C THR A 470 21.31 -0.77 -30.47
N VAL A 471 21.69 -0.30 -29.28
CA VAL A 471 21.97 -1.16 -28.12
C VAL A 471 20.73 -1.95 -27.71
N ASP A 472 19.57 -1.29 -27.64
CA ASP A 472 18.30 -1.95 -27.30
C ASP A 472 17.93 -3.05 -28.31
N LYS A 473 18.24 -2.87 -29.60
CA LYS A 473 18.03 -3.90 -30.63
C LYS A 473 18.98 -5.07 -30.49
N VAL A 474 20.26 -4.81 -30.19
CA VAL A 474 21.28 -5.85 -29.99
C VAL A 474 20.99 -6.67 -28.72
N VAL A 475 20.43 -6.05 -27.67
CA VAL A 475 20.00 -6.76 -26.45
C VAL A 475 18.85 -7.74 -26.72
N LEU A 476 17.99 -7.49 -27.71
CA LEU A 476 16.94 -8.42 -28.14
C LEU A 476 17.47 -9.60 -28.99
N GLU A 477 18.64 -9.47 -29.59
CA GLU A 477 19.27 -10.55 -30.35
C GLU A 477 19.91 -11.58 -29.42
N LYS A 478 19.83 -12.87 -29.76
CA LYS A 478 20.51 -13.93 -28.99
C LYS A 478 22.02 -13.86 -29.26
N PRO A 479 22.86 -13.59 -28.25
CA PRO A 479 24.29 -13.43 -28.44
C PRO A 479 24.97 -14.76 -28.74
N GLU A 480 25.90 -14.74 -29.67
CA GLU A 480 26.71 -15.91 -30.06
C GLU A 480 27.89 -16.14 -29.11
N GLU A 481 28.36 -15.09 -28.42
CA GLU A 481 29.49 -15.17 -27.49
C GLU A 481 29.08 -15.71 -26.09
N PRO A 482 29.88 -16.61 -25.48
CA PRO A 482 29.54 -17.24 -24.21
C PRO A 482 29.47 -16.26 -23.04
N LEU A 483 30.28 -15.18 -23.06
CA LEU A 483 30.20 -14.13 -22.05
C LEU A 483 28.88 -13.34 -22.18
N ALA A 484 28.49 -13.01 -23.41
CA ALA A 484 27.26 -12.27 -23.67
C ALA A 484 26.01 -13.09 -23.33
N GLN A 485 26.04 -14.42 -23.52
CA GLN A 485 24.98 -15.32 -23.03
C GLN A 485 24.83 -15.31 -21.51
N MET A 486 25.93 -15.36 -20.76
CA MET A 486 25.91 -15.27 -19.30
C MET A 486 25.45 -13.89 -18.81
N MET A 487 25.74 -12.84 -19.56
CA MET A 487 25.29 -11.47 -19.25
C MET A 487 23.80 -11.26 -19.50
N GLN A 488 23.12 -12.11 -20.29
CA GLN A 488 21.67 -12.02 -20.48
C GLN A 488 20.88 -12.21 -19.19
N ASP A 489 21.36 -13.08 -18.29
CA ASP A 489 20.72 -13.34 -16.99
C ASP A 489 20.82 -12.15 -16.02
N TYR A 490 21.66 -11.16 -16.35
CA TYR A 490 21.88 -9.95 -15.55
C TYR A 490 21.39 -8.67 -16.24
N VAL A 491 20.59 -8.79 -17.30
CA VAL A 491 19.94 -7.65 -17.97
C VAL A 491 19.12 -6.88 -16.93
N GLY A 492 19.33 -5.56 -16.85
CA GLY A 492 18.76 -4.70 -15.81
C GLY A 492 19.71 -4.34 -14.65
N LEU A 493 20.87 -5.00 -14.51
CA LEU A 493 21.93 -4.59 -13.57
C LEU A 493 22.96 -3.62 -14.17
N GLU A 494 22.75 -3.10 -15.37
CA GLU A 494 23.67 -2.18 -16.06
C GLU A 494 24.05 -0.98 -15.20
N ARG A 495 23.06 -0.37 -14.54
CA ARG A 495 23.26 0.76 -13.64
C ARG A 495 24.06 0.41 -12.39
N PHE A 496 23.90 -0.82 -11.89
CA PHE A 496 24.72 -1.32 -10.79
C PHE A 496 26.18 -1.44 -11.22
N TRP A 497 26.44 -2.01 -12.39
CA TRP A 497 27.79 -2.14 -12.93
C TRP A 497 28.44 -0.80 -13.26
N GLN A 498 27.69 0.17 -13.78
CA GLN A 498 28.17 1.54 -13.97
C GLN A 498 28.66 2.16 -12.66
N ARG A 499 27.86 2.04 -11.59
CA ARG A 499 28.22 2.54 -10.26
C ARG A 499 29.41 1.81 -9.65
N TYR A 500 29.47 0.48 -9.80
CA TYR A 500 30.62 -0.32 -9.38
C TYR A 500 31.91 0.11 -10.10
N ASN A 501 31.85 0.26 -11.43
CA ASN A 501 33.00 0.62 -12.26
C ASN A 501 33.51 2.03 -11.94
N LYS A 502 32.61 2.99 -11.67
CA LYS A 502 33.00 4.33 -11.23
C LYS A 502 33.82 4.27 -9.94
N VAL A 503 33.28 3.65 -8.89
CA VAL A 503 33.97 3.54 -7.60
C VAL A 503 35.30 2.80 -7.76
N ARG A 504 35.36 1.81 -8.67
CA ARG A 504 36.61 1.12 -9.00
C ARG A 504 37.64 2.04 -9.66
N LEU A 505 37.22 2.92 -10.56
CA LEU A 505 38.10 3.92 -11.17
C LEU A 505 38.59 4.96 -10.16
N GLU A 506 37.73 5.41 -9.25
CA GLU A 506 38.09 6.31 -8.15
C GLU A 506 39.07 5.64 -7.19
N GLN A 507 38.86 4.36 -6.84
CA GLN A 507 39.81 3.60 -6.04
C GLN A 507 41.19 3.57 -6.71
N LEU A 508 41.25 3.27 -8.02
CA LEU A 508 42.50 3.22 -8.77
C LEU A 508 43.18 4.60 -8.85
N SER A 509 42.42 5.69 -8.97
CA SER A 509 42.97 7.05 -8.98
C SER A 509 43.53 7.43 -7.61
N LEU A 510 42.84 7.07 -6.51
CA LEU A 510 43.32 7.26 -5.14
C LEU A 510 44.57 6.43 -4.85
N GLU A 511 44.65 5.19 -5.35
CA GLU A 511 45.85 4.36 -5.21
C GLU A 511 47.05 4.99 -5.92
N ARG A 512 46.86 5.53 -7.13
CA ARG A 512 47.92 6.24 -7.87
C ARG A 512 48.36 7.52 -7.16
N THR A 513 47.44 8.35 -6.69
CA THR A 513 47.78 9.59 -5.97
C THR A 513 48.48 9.29 -4.66
N LYS A 514 48.05 8.26 -3.91
CA LYS A 514 48.76 7.78 -2.72
C LYS A 514 50.19 7.35 -3.05
N GLN A 515 50.41 6.60 -4.13
CA GLN A 515 51.75 6.20 -4.55
C GLN A 515 52.64 7.41 -4.88
N ALA A 516 52.11 8.40 -5.61
CA ALA A 516 52.82 9.64 -5.92
C ALA A 516 53.18 10.42 -4.64
N LEU A 517 52.23 10.60 -3.72
CA LEU A 517 52.47 11.27 -2.44
C LEU A 517 53.48 10.54 -1.56
N LEU A 518 53.51 9.21 -1.59
CA LEU A 518 54.54 8.43 -0.89
C LEU A 518 55.93 8.65 -1.48
N GLN A 519 56.04 8.71 -2.82
CA GLN A 519 57.30 9.03 -3.49
C GLN A 519 57.75 10.45 -3.16
N ASP A 520 56.85 11.42 -3.17
CA ASP A 520 57.15 12.80 -2.80
C ASP A 520 57.54 12.91 -1.32
N ASN A 521 56.85 12.21 -0.42
CA ASN A 521 57.21 12.18 1.00
C ASN A 521 58.61 11.57 1.20
N LEU A 522 58.92 10.50 0.48
CA LEU A 522 60.25 9.87 0.53
C LEU A 522 61.32 10.83 0.00
N ARG A 523 61.06 11.54 -1.10
CA ARG A 523 61.95 12.58 -1.63
C ARG A 523 62.14 13.75 -0.67
N LEU A 524 61.07 14.23 -0.03
CA LEU A 524 61.14 15.29 0.97
C LEU A 524 61.92 14.85 2.21
N ARG A 525 61.73 13.61 2.67
CA ARG A 525 62.54 13.03 3.76
C ARG A 525 64.01 12.92 3.39
N GLN A 526 64.32 12.56 2.13
CA GLN A 526 65.70 12.54 1.62
C GLN A 526 66.30 13.95 1.58
N LEU A 527 65.57 14.94 1.05
CA LEU A 527 66.01 16.34 1.04
C LEU A 527 66.20 16.91 2.45
N LEU A 528 65.31 16.57 3.38
CA LEU A 528 65.45 16.95 4.78
C LEU A 528 66.67 16.28 5.42
N LYS A 529 66.91 14.99 5.14
CA LYS A 529 68.13 14.29 5.56
C LYS A 529 69.36 15.01 5.02
N GLN A 530 69.41 15.31 3.71
CA GLN A 530 70.51 16.07 3.09
C GLN A 530 70.71 17.44 3.71
N TYR A 531 69.64 18.17 4.04
CA TYR A 531 69.72 19.48 4.70
C TYR A 531 70.28 19.37 6.12
N LEU A 532 69.83 18.39 6.90
CA LEU A 532 70.33 18.13 8.26
C LEU A 532 71.78 17.65 8.24
N ASP A 533 72.15 16.80 7.28
CA ASP A 533 73.52 16.34 7.03
C ASP A 533 74.43 17.50 6.56
N GLY A 534 73.88 18.51 5.88
CA GLY A 534 74.61 19.72 5.50
C GLY A 534 74.87 20.71 6.64
N ILE A 535 74.10 20.62 7.74
CA ILE A 535 74.20 21.52 8.91
C ILE A 535 74.90 20.85 10.10
N SER A 536 74.80 19.51 10.20
CA SER A 536 75.42 18.72 11.26
C SER A 536 76.66 17.97 10.73
N VAL A 537 77.70 17.85 11.54
CA VAL A 537 78.90 17.08 11.18
C VAL A 537 78.74 15.66 11.73
N ASN A 538 78.30 14.74 10.87
CA ASN A 538 78.15 13.31 11.18
C ASN A 538 79.15 12.45 10.36
N ASP A 539 79.49 11.26 10.87
CA ASP A 539 80.44 10.33 10.23
C ASP A 539 80.00 9.89 8.81
N GLU A 540 78.69 9.73 8.58
CA GLU A 540 78.14 9.43 7.25
C GLU A 540 78.45 10.56 6.24
N VAL A 541 78.47 11.82 6.70
CA VAL A 541 78.77 13.00 5.87
C VAL A 541 80.27 13.07 5.60
N LEU A 542 81.14 12.81 6.56
CA LEU A 542 82.59 12.84 6.30
C LEU A 542 83.06 11.73 5.33
N SER A 543 82.29 10.65 5.19
CA SER A 543 82.58 9.54 4.27
C SER A 543 82.13 9.76 2.81
N GLN A 544 81.25 10.74 2.56
CA GLN A 544 80.71 11.06 1.23
C GLN A 544 81.36 12.34 0.67
N ILE A 545 81.27 12.56 -0.64
CA ILE A 545 81.81 13.78 -1.30
C ILE A 545 81.08 15.00 -0.75
N ASN A 546 81.76 15.80 0.08
CA ASN A 546 81.14 16.89 0.82
C ASN A 546 81.99 18.17 0.79
N PRO A 547 81.36 19.36 0.82
CA PRO A 547 82.06 20.64 0.73
C PRO A 547 82.96 20.94 1.95
N LEU A 548 82.84 20.16 3.03
CA LEU A 548 83.65 20.27 4.24
C LEU A 548 85.06 19.66 4.09
N MET A 549 85.27 18.73 3.13
CA MET A 549 86.55 18.09 2.83
C MET A 549 86.73 17.97 1.30
N ILE A 550 87.37 18.96 0.69
CA ILE A 550 87.61 19.00 -0.75
C ILE A 550 88.94 18.30 -1.05
N VAL A 551 88.87 17.07 -1.56
CA VAL A 551 90.04 16.30 -2.03
C VAL A 551 89.96 16.19 -3.55
N ASN A 552 90.90 16.85 -4.26
CA ASN A 552 91.01 16.99 -5.71
C ASN A 552 89.87 17.79 -6.36
N GLN A 553 90.20 18.96 -6.91
CA GLN A 553 89.30 19.92 -7.56
C GLN A 553 88.32 19.26 -8.56
N GLN A 554 87.09 18.97 -8.12
CA GLN A 554 85.95 18.74 -9.00
C GLN A 554 84.82 19.67 -8.54
N ASN A 555 84.78 20.86 -9.16
CA ASN A 555 83.68 21.80 -9.03
C ASN A 555 82.46 21.24 -9.78
N VAL A 556 81.36 21.00 -9.07
CA VAL A 556 80.05 20.71 -9.70
C VAL A 556 79.17 21.95 -9.54
N ALA A 557 78.79 22.53 -10.67
CA ALA A 557 77.85 23.64 -10.77
C ALA A 557 76.44 23.25 -10.26
N PRO A 558 75.64 24.20 -9.75
CA PRO A 558 74.26 23.90 -9.34
C PRO A 558 73.38 23.58 -10.57
N PRO A 559 72.45 22.62 -10.49
CA PRO A 559 71.56 22.35 -11.61
C PRO A 559 70.58 23.52 -11.80
N SER A 560 70.49 24.00 -13.04
CA SER A 560 69.51 25.01 -13.46
C SER A 560 68.08 24.51 -13.23
N SER A 561 67.29 25.27 -12.49
CA SER A 561 65.84 25.13 -12.42
C SER A 561 65.23 25.47 -13.79
N GLN A 562 64.91 24.46 -14.59
CA GLN A 562 63.98 24.63 -15.71
C GLN A 562 62.54 24.65 -15.17
N PRO A 563 61.66 25.53 -15.64
CA PRO A 563 60.24 25.46 -15.31
C PRO A 563 59.67 24.19 -15.93
N ALA A 564 59.25 23.24 -15.10
CA ALA A 564 58.48 22.09 -15.53
C ALA A 564 57.16 22.59 -16.16
N LYS A 565 57.04 22.49 -17.49
CA LYS A 565 55.75 22.58 -18.15
C LYS A 565 54.87 21.47 -17.58
N GLN A 566 53.76 21.84 -16.97
CA GLN A 566 52.70 20.90 -16.62
C GLN A 566 52.29 20.13 -17.89
N PRO A 567 52.22 18.79 -17.87
CA PRO A 567 51.56 18.08 -18.94
C PRO A 567 50.07 18.42 -18.87
N ILE A 568 49.59 19.13 -19.88
CA ILE A 568 48.17 19.21 -20.18
C ILE A 568 47.76 17.80 -20.60
N TYR A 569 47.06 17.09 -19.72
CA TYR A 569 46.38 15.85 -20.11
C TYR A 569 45.22 16.24 -21.01
N ASN A 570 45.36 15.98 -22.31
CA ASN A 570 44.21 15.90 -23.18
C ASN A 570 43.37 14.69 -22.73
N VAL A 571 42.15 14.96 -22.28
CA VAL A 571 41.10 13.94 -22.16
C VAL A 571 40.77 13.52 -23.58
N VAL A 572 41.42 12.44 -24.04
CA VAL A 572 40.97 11.68 -25.20
C VAL A 572 40.11 10.56 -24.63
N GLU A 573 38.81 10.64 -24.89
CA GLU A 573 37.93 9.48 -24.85
C GLU A 573 38.55 8.40 -25.74
N ALA A 574 39.07 7.34 -25.12
CA ALA A 574 39.56 6.18 -25.83
C ALA A 574 38.79 4.96 -25.35
N ALA A 575 38.09 4.39 -26.32
CA ALA A 575 37.32 3.18 -26.29
C ALA A 575 38.11 1.97 -25.76
N LEU A 576 37.36 1.06 -25.11
CA LEU A 576 37.55 -0.40 -25.08
C LEU A 576 39.00 -0.91 -25.11
N GLU A 577 39.60 -1.10 -23.94
CA GLU A 577 40.60 -2.18 -23.75
C GLU A 577 39.97 -3.30 -22.92
N VAL A 578 39.36 -4.27 -23.61
CA VAL A 578 39.13 -5.61 -23.06
C VAL A 578 40.46 -6.35 -23.11
N LYS A 579 41.16 -6.42 -21.97
CA LYS A 579 42.22 -7.42 -21.77
C LYS A 579 41.61 -8.66 -21.15
N ARG A 580 41.67 -9.74 -21.95
CA ARG A 580 41.38 -11.14 -21.60
C ARG A 580 41.78 -11.44 -20.15
N ILE A 581 40.80 -11.84 -19.36
CA ILE A 581 41.02 -12.66 -18.17
C ILE A 581 40.46 -14.04 -18.52
N LEU A 582 41.38 -14.97 -18.73
CA LEU A 582 41.17 -16.38 -18.42
C LEU A 582 41.54 -16.58 -16.96
#